data_AF-A0A818GLY8-F1
#
_entry.id   AF-A0A818GLY8-F1
#
_cell.length_a   1.000
_cell.length_b   1.000
_cell.length_c   1.000
_cell.angle_alpha   90.00
_cell.angle_beta   90.00
_cell.angle_gamma   90.00
#
_symmetry.space_group_name_H-M   'P 1'
#
loop_
_entity.id
_entity.type
_entity.pdbx_description
1 polymer ?
#
loop_
_entity_poly.entity_id
_entity_poly.type
_entity_poly.pdbx_seq_one_letter_code
_entity_poly.pdbx_strand_id
1 'polypeptide(L)'
;MKNSQLYILWFGTTLTSVVILLNYFQQRRRKKKDEERKTEYLKCKSLSDFEELAKKSMMPHRFYYYDYKAGQGHTYQACRHYFDKQLRIMPRVLMDVSEISLKTTIFGSIYESPILIATSACHCLAHVDGEVATARAATEAQCIFTYNWTFSNMPEEEVLQTLVFVDTGIRSGTDVLKALALGARAVFIGRPILYGLASGGQDGVRRVLDILKRELVYDMACCGLTSIDQINKDILYKH
;
A
#
# COMPACT_ATOMS: atom_id res chain seq x y z
N MET A 1 -32.25 -8.19 -3.24
CA MET A 1 -33.35 -7.54 -4.00
C MET A 1 -33.79 -6.28 -3.26
N LYS A 2 -33.29 -5.10 -3.64
CA LYS A 2 -33.86 -3.81 -3.23
C LYS A 2 -34.17 -3.03 -4.50
N ASN A 3 -35.46 -2.72 -4.66
CA ASN A 3 -36.07 -2.09 -5.82
C ASN A 3 -35.51 -0.68 -6.04
N SER A 4 -34.75 -0.48 -7.12
CA SER A 4 -34.53 0.83 -7.71
C SER A 4 -35.67 1.12 -8.70
N GLN A 5 -36.77 1.71 -8.20
CA GLN A 5 -37.80 2.29 -9.05
C GLN A 5 -37.22 3.50 -9.80
N LEU A 6 -37.24 3.40 -11.12
CA LEU A 6 -36.80 4.43 -12.06
C LEU A 6 -37.97 5.39 -12.28
N TYR A 7 -38.02 6.52 -11.57
CA TYR A 7 -39.02 7.55 -11.82
C TYR A 7 -38.66 8.32 -13.09
N ILE A 8 -39.39 8.05 -14.19
CA ILE A 8 -39.34 8.81 -15.43
C ILE A 8 -40.45 9.87 -15.38
N LEU A 9 -40.12 11.11 -15.01
CA LEU A 9 -41.00 12.27 -15.15
C LEU A 9 -40.92 12.78 -16.59
N TRP A 10 -42.09 12.85 -17.24
CA TRP A 10 -42.26 13.15 -18.66
C TRP A 10 -42.33 14.67 -18.89
N PHE A 11 -41.20 15.32 -19.15
CA PHE A 11 -41.12 16.69 -19.66
C PHE A 11 -39.98 16.80 -20.72
N GLY A 12 -40.32 17.10 -21.97
CA GLY A 12 -39.41 17.47 -23.07
C GLY A 12 -38.58 16.32 -23.70
N THR A 13 -39.06 15.72 -24.79
CA THR A 13 -38.83 14.31 -25.19
C THR A 13 -37.69 14.00 -26.18
N THR A 14 -36.54 14.68 -26.16
CA THR A 14 -35.36 14.16 -26.92
C THR A 14 -34.04 14.34 -26.20
N LEU A 15 -33.73 15.53 -25.70
CA LEU A 15 -32.42 15.81 -25.07
C LEU A 15 -32.25 15.15 -23.69
N THR A 16 -33.29 15.12 -22.85
CA THR A 16 -33.23 14.51 -21.50
C THR A 16 -33.09 12.98 -21.58
N SER A 17 -33.84 12.32 -22.45
CA SER A 17 -33.73 10.87 -22.69
C SER A 17 -32.35 10.48 -23.22
N VAL A 18 -31.77 11.29 -24.12
CA VAL A 18 -30.40 11.08 -24.63
C VAL A 18 -29.36 11.27 -23.52
N VAL A 19 -29.48 12.29 -22.66
CA VAL A 19 -28.56 12.51 -21.54
C VAL A 19 -28.65 11.38 -20.50
N ILE A 20 -29.85 10.89 -20.18
CA ILE A 20 -30.04 9.75 -19.26
C ILE A 20 -29.43 8.47 -19.86
N LEU A 21 -29.67 8.19 -21.14
CA LEU A 21 -29.07 7.06 -21.84
C LEU A 21 -27.55 7.17 -21.92
N LEU A 22 -27.02 8.36 -22.24
CA LEU A 22 -25.57 8.62 -22.25
C LEU A 22 -24.97 8.40 -20.86
N ASN A 23 -25.58 8.91 -19.80
CA ASN A 23 -25.16 8.68 -18.42
C ASN A 23 -25.24 7.19 -18.04
N TYR A 24 -26.31 6.50 -18.44
CA TYR A 24 -26.47 5.07 -18.20
C TYR A 24 -25.39 4.25 -18.93
N PHE A 25 -25.13 4.52 -20.21
CA PHE A 25 -24.07 3.87 -20.98
C PHE A 25 -22.68 4.20 -20.45
N GLN A 26 -22.43 5.45 -20.01
CA GLN A 26 -21.19 5.85 -19.36
C GLN A 26 -21.00 5.13 -18.02
N GLN A 27 -22.03 5.05 -17.18
CA GLN A 27 -21.99 4.29 -15.91
C GLN A 27 -21.76 2.80 -16.14
N ARG A 28 -22.43 2.20 -17.14
CA ARG A 28 -22.26 0.79 -17.48
C ARG A 28 -20.86 0.50 -18.02
N ARG A 29 -20.31 1.40 -18.85
CA ARG A 29 -18.91 1.33 -19.32
C ARG A 29 -17.91 1.49 -18.17
N ARG A 30 -18.17 2.39 -17.21
CA ARG A 30 -17.36 2.54 -15.98
C ARG A 30 -17.39 1.27 -15.14
N LYS A 31 -18.58 0.75 -14.81
CA LYS A 31 -18.74 -0.52 -14.07
C LYS A 31 -18.02 -1.69 -14.73
N LYS A 32 -18.14 -1.83 -16.05
CA LYS A 32 -17.44 -2.89 -16.79
C LYS A 32 -15.92 -2.74 -16.69
N LYS A 33 -15.39 -1.52 -16.84
CA LYS A 33 -13.96 -1.24 -16.65
C LYS A 33 -13.48 -1.49 -15.23
N ASP A 34 -14.31 -1.17 -14.22
CA ASP A 34 -13.98 -1.40 -12.81
C ASP A 34 -13.99 -2.91 -12.49
N GLU A 35 -14.92 -3.69 -13.05
CA GLU A 35 -14.93 -5.16 -12.94
C GLU A 35 -13.74 -5.82 -13.66
N GLU A 36 -13.37 -5.33 -14.85
CA GLU A 36 -12.18 -5.79 -15.57
C GLU A 36 -10.91 -5.51 -14.76
N ARG A 37 -10.74 -4.26 -14.26
CA ARG A 37 -9.64 -3.89 -13.35
C ARG A 37 -9.61 -4.75 -12.09
N LYS A 38 -10.78 -5.04 -11.52
CA LYS A 38 -10.95 -5.91 -10.36
C LYS A 38 -10.43 -7.31 -10.61
N THR A 39 -10.74 -7.86 -11.77
CA THR A 39 -10.27 -9.19 -12.17
C THR A 39 -8.74 -9.21 -12.37
N GLU A 40 -8.14 -8.10 -12.80
CA GLU A 40 -6.70 -7.99 -13.02
C GLU A 40 -5.92 -7.82 -11.73
N TYR A 41 -6.28 -6.86 -10.84
CA TYR A 41 -5.50 -6.64 -9.62
C TYR A 41 -5.61 -7.81 -8.63
N LEU A 42 -6.69 -8.60 -8.68
CA LEU A 42 -6.83 -9.80 -7.86
C LEU A 42 -5.85 -10.91 -8.25
N LYS A 43 -5.35 -10.90 -9.50
CA LYS A 43 -4.34 -11.85 -9.97
C LYS A 43 -2.94 -11.49 -9.49
N CYS A 44 -2.70 -10.25 -9.08
CA CYS A 44 -1.42 -9.82 -8.54
C CYS A 44 -1.10 -10.63 -7.26
N LYS A 45 0.08 -11.24 -7.26
CA LYS A 45 0.62 -12.03 -6.15
C LYS A 45 1.73 -11.27 -5.43
N SER A 46 2.47 -10.43 -6.13
CA SER A 46 3.55 -9.61 -5.58
C SER A 46 3.33 -8.12 -5.84
N LEU A 47 4.16 -7.28 -5.22
CA LEU A 47 4.14 -5.83 -5.44
C LEU A 47 4.69 -5.42 -6.81
N SER A 48 5.53 -6.25 -7.44
CA SER A 48 6.00 -5.99 -8.81
C SER A 48 4.86 -6.13 -9.83
N ASP A 49 3.92 -7.05 -9.60
CA ASP A 49 2.77 -7.23 -10.48
C ASP A 49 1.90 -5.96 -10.50
N PHE A 50 1.78 -5.28 -9.36
CA PHE A 50 1.07 -4.00 -9.26
C PHE A 50 1.78 -2.89 -10.03
N GLU A 51 3.11 -2.84 -9.98
CA GLU A 51 3.90 -1.88 -10.75
C GLU A 51 3.70 -2.07 -12.27
N GLU A 52 3.75 -3.31 -12.74
CA GLU A 52 3.50 -3.64 -14.15
C GLU A 52 2.06 -3.31 -14.57
N LEU A 53 1.09 -3.63 -13.71
CA LEU A 53 -0.31 -3.33 -13.96
C LEU A 53 -0.56 -1.83 -13.99
N ALA A 54 0.03 -1.06 -13.06
CA ALA A 54 -0.04 0.39 -13.03
C ALA A 54 0.61 1.02 -14.28
N LYS A 55 1.74 0.47 -14.75
CA LYS A 55 2.40 0.92 -15.98
C LYS A 55 1.52 0.74 -17.22
N LYS A 56 0.70 -0.33 -17.26
CA LYS A 56 -0.25 -0.59 -18.34
C LYS A 56 -1.51 0.26 -18.23
N SER A 57 -1.97 0.56 -17.01
CA SER A 57 -3.24 1.24 -16.76
C SER A 57 -3.15 2.77 -16.79
N MET A 58 -2.00 3.33 -16.39
CA MET A 58 -1.78 4.78 -16.34
C MET A 58 -1.33 5.37 -17.68
N MET A 59 -1.57 6.67 -17.86
CA MET A 59 -0.89 7.42 -18.92
C MET A 59 0.62 7.52 -18.61
N PRO A 60 1.51 7.41 -19.62
CA PRO A 60 2.96 7.35 -19.39
C PRO A 60 3.51 8.46 -18.51
N HIS A 61 3.11 9.72 -18.74
CA HIS A 61 3.60 10.86 -17.95
C HIS A 61 3.25 10.79 -16.46
N ARG A 62 2.09 10.21 -16.10
CA ARG A 62 1.68 10.05 -14.70
C ARG A 62 2.48 8.94 -14.02
N PHE A 63 2.71 7.84 -14.74
CA PHE A 63 3.57 6.78 -14.26
C PHE A 63 5.00 7.29 -14.03
N TYR A 64 5.54 8.07 -14.98
CA TYR A 64 6.88 8.66 -14.84
C TYR A 64 7.02 9.59 -13.64
N TYR A 65 5.98 10.35 -13.27
CA TYR A 65 6.01 11.18 -12.06
C TYR A 65 6.25 10.33 -10.80
N TYR A 66 5.56 9.19 -10.68
CA TYR A 66 5.72 8.31 -9.53
C TYR A 66 6.97 7.43 -9.58
N ASP A 67 7.39 6.99 -10.75
CA ASP A 67 8.60 6.19 -10.91
C ASP A 67 9.88 7.04 -10.96
N TYR A 68 9.75 8.37 -10.91
CA TYR A 68 10.88 9.28 -10.94
C TYR A 68 11.88 8.97 -9.81
N LYS A 69 13.17 8.97 -10.17
CA LYS A 69 14.30 8.78 -9.27
C LYS A 69 15.28 9.92 -9.52
N ALA A 70 15.91 10.42 -8.46
CA ALA A 70 16.90 11.49 -8.60
C ALA A 70 18.08 11.02 -9.46
N GLY A 71 18.45 11.82 -10.47
CA GLY A 71 19.53 11.51 -11.40
C GLY A 71 19.32 10.17 -12.12
N GLN A 72 20.34 9.32 -12.11
CA GLN A 72 20.30 7.96 -12.67
C GLN A 72 19.69 6.93 -11.70
N GLY A 73 19.17 7.36 -10.54
CA GLY A 73 18.53 6.48 -9.56
C GLY A 73 19.48 5.59 -8.76
N HIS A 74 20.77 5.93 -8.69
CA HIS A 74 21.78 5.16 -7.97
C HIS A 74 21.43 4.92 -6.49
N THR A 75 20.91 5.93 -5.79
CA THR A 75 20.49 5.78 -4.38
C THR A 75 19.41 4.73 -4.20
N TYR A 76 18.41 4.71 -5.10
CA TYR A 76 17.36 3.70 -5.06
C TYR A 76 17.91 2.30 -5.34
N GLN A 77 18.78 2.19 -6.35
CA GLN A 77 19.42 0.92 -6.71
C GLN A 77 20.30 0.40 -5.57
N ALA A 78 21.05 1.27 -4.89
CA ALA A 78 21.87 0.93 -3.75
C ALA A 78 21.02 0.45 -2.56
N CYS A 79 19.91 1.14 -2.27
CA CYS A 79 18.96 0.72 -1.24
C CYS A 79 18.40 -0.68 -1.54
N ARG A 80 17.96 -0.94 -2.78
CA ARG A 80 17.50 -2.28 -3.17
C ARG A 80 18.60 -3.33 -3.06
N HIS A 81 19.80 -3.03 -3.56
CA HIS A 81 20.93 -3.93 -3.46
C HIS A 81 21.24 -4.32 -2.01
N TYR A 82 21.15 -3.37 -1.07
CA TYR A 82 21.36 -3.62 0.35
C TYR A 82 20.38 -4.65 0.91
N PHE A 83 19.08 -4.45 0.69
CA PHE A 83 18.04 -5.39 1.12
C PHE A 83 18.12 -6.75 0.40
N ASP A 84 18.45 -6.76 -0.90
CA ASP A 84 18.42 -7.97 -1.72
C ASP A 84 19.67 -8.85 -1.57
N LYS A 85 20.85 -8.24 -1.40
CA LYS A 85 22.14 -8.94 -1.50
C LYS A 85 22.92 -8.99 -0.20
N GLN A 86 22.87 -7.93 0.60
CA GLN A 86 23.70 -7.80 1.80
C GLN A 86 23.00 -8.29 3.07
N LEU A 87 21.67 -8.19 3.13
CA LEU A 87 20.88 -8.66 4.27
C LEU A 87 20.14 -9.95 3.92
N ARG A 88 20.48 -11.02 4.63
CA ARG A 88 19.77 -12.30 4.56
C ARG A 88 19.08 -12.58 5.89
N ILE A 89 17.99 -13.34 5.82
CA ILE A 89 17.23 -13.79 6.97
C ILE A 89 17.70 -15.21 7.33
N MET A 90 17.86 -15.47 8.62
CA MET A 90 18.22 -16.77 9.19
C MET A 90 16.95 -17.58 9.47
N PRO A 91 16.66 -18.63 8.70
CA PRO A 91 15.51 -19.50 8.99
C PRO A 91 15.75 -20.29 10.28
N ARG A 92 14.69 -20.50 11.06
CA ARG A 92 14.70 -21.36 12.25
C ARG A 92 13.66 -22.46 12.07
N VAL A 93 14.06 -23.69 12.37
CA VAL A 93 13.21 -24.87 12.24
C VAL A 93 12.79 -25.38 13.62
N LEU A 94 11.72 -26.20 13.67
CA LEU A 94 11.20 -26.82 14.90
C LEU A 94 10.73 -25.81 15.97
N MET A 95 10.24 -24.65 15.53
CA MET A 95 9.67 -23.62 16.40
C MET A 95 8.14 -23.67 16.32
N ASP A 96 7.46 -23.50 17.46
CA ASP A 96 6.00 -23.36 17.47
C ASP A 96 5.58 -21.98 16.96
N VAL A 97 4.90 -21.97 15.82
CA VAL A 97 4.42 -20.78 15.13
C VAL A 97 2.94 -20.91 14.77
N SER A 98 2.19 -21.68 15.57
CA SER A 98 0.76 -21.92 15.40
C SER A 98 -0.06 -20.62 15.37
N GLU A 99 0.32 -19.62 16.16
CA GLU A 99 -0.28 -18.29 16.19
C GLU A 99 0.79 -17.20 16.09
N ILE A 100 0.62 -16.27 15.14
CA ILE A 100 1.54 -15.15 14.93
C ILE A 100 0.75 -13.83 15.02
N SER A 101 1.23 -12.93 15.87
CA SER A 101 0.67 -11.59 16.06
C SER A 101 1.55 -10.54 15.39
N LEU A 102 0.92 -9.70 14.55
CA LEU A 102 1.55 -8.52 13.98
C LEU A 102 1.33 -7.25 14.82
N LYS A 103 0.66 -7.36 15.98
CA LYS A 103 0.33 -6.21 16.80
C LYS A 103 1.59 -5.54 17.32
N THR A 104 1.62 -4.22 17.28
CA THR A 104 2.74 -3.41 17.76
C THR A 104 2.25 -2.13 18.40
N THR A 105 3.03 -1.57 19.33
CA THR A 105 2.69 -0.30 19.99
C THR A 105 3.55 0.82 19.43
N ILE A 106 2.94 1.83 18.80
CA ILE A 106 3.62 2.99 18.22
C ILE A 106 3.07 4.23 18.92
N PHE A 107 3.93 5.06 19.50
CA PHE A 107 3.54 6.25 20.29
C PHE A 107 2.44 5.97 21.34
N GLY A 108 2.57 4.85 22.07
CA GLY A 108 1.62 4.47 23.12
C GLY A 108 0.26 3.92 22.63
N SER A 109 0.03 3.86 21.32
CA SER A 109 -1.19 3.29 20.72
C SER A 109 -0.90 1.92 20.10
N ILE A 110 -1.85 0.99 20.23
CA ILE A 110 -1.75 -0.35 19.66
C ILE A 110 -2.22 -0.33 18.21
N TYR A 111 -1.39 -0.86 17.31
CA TYR A 111 -1.64 -1.04 15.89
C TYR A 111 -1.68 -2.52 15.54
N GLU A 112 -2.50 -2.89 14.56
CA GLU A 112 -2.64 -4.27 14.09
C GLU A 112 -1.45 -4.75 13.24
N SER A 113 -0.60 -3.83 12.78
CA SER A 113 0.57 -4.15 11.96
C SER A 113 1.62 -3.03 12.03
N PRO A 114 2.93 -3.35 11.92
CA PRO A 114 3.99 -2.34 11.82
C PRO A 114 4.13 -1.74 10.41
N ILE A 115 3.20 -2.03 9.49
CA ILE A 115 3.23 -1.56 8.11
C ILE A 115 2.31 -0.34 8.00
N LEU A 116 2.89 0.80 7.65
CA LEU A 116 2.21 2.09 7.55
C LEU A 116 2.24 2.60 6.10
N ILE A 117 1.30 3.48 5.73
CA ILE A 117 1.30 4.08 4.40
C ILE A 117 2.18 5.33 4.42
N ALA A 118 3.18 5.38 3.55
CA ALA A 118 4.04 6.55 3.40
C ALA A 118 3.26 7.71 2.81
N THR A 119 3.66 8.93 3.16
CA THR A 119 3.18 10.14 2.50
C THR A 119 3.53 10.08 1.02
N SER A 120 2.57 10.42 0.16
CA SER A 120 2.78 10.57 -1.26
C SER A 120 1.90 11.72 -1.75
N ALA A 121 2.39 12.48 -2.73
CA ALA A 121 1.67 13.62 -3.27
C ALA A 121 0.86 13.21 -4.52
N CYS A 122 -0.19 13.97 -4.80
CA CYS A 122 -0.96 13.90 -6.04
C CYS A 122 -1.58 12.53 -6.32
N HIS A 123 -2.27 11.90 -5.36
CA HIS A 123 -2.88 10.57 -5.55
C HIS A 123 -3.93 10.56 -6.66
N CYS A 124 -4.53 11.71 -6.96
CA CYS A 124 -5.44 11.93 -8.08
C CYS A 124 -4.81 11.65 -9.47
N LEU A 125 -3.47 11.62 -9.58
CA LEU A 125 -2.82 11.17 -10.81
C LEU A 125 -2.96 9.65 -10.99
N ALA A 126 -2.96 8.88 -9.90
CA ALA A 126 -3.14 7.43 -9.90
C ALA A 126 -4.62 7.02 -10.03
N HIS A 127 -5.51 7.59 -9.22
CA HIS A 127 -6.94 7.27 -9.24
C HIS A 127 -7.79 8.50 -8.95
N VAL A 128 -8.98 8.59 -9.54
CA VAL A 128 -9.88 9.76 -9.38
C VAL A 128 -10.26 10.02 -7.91
N ASP A 129 -10.39 8.96 -7.11
CA ASP A 129 -10.70 9.06 -5.68
C ASP A 129 -9.51 9.53 -4.82
N GLY A 130 -8.30 9.56 -5.39
CA GLY A 130 -7.11 10.15 -4.80
C GLY A 130 -6.81 9.71 -3.36
N GLU A 131 -6.49 10.70 -2.54
CA GLU A 131 -6.08 10.55 -1.15
C GLU A 131 -7.21 9.97 -0.29
N VAL A 132 -8.48 10.21 -0.65
CA VAL A 132 -9.64 9.69 0.08
C VAL A 132 -9.70 8.16 0.02
N ALA A 133 -9.43 7.57 -1.15
CA ALA A 133 -9.38 6.12 -1.29
C ALA A 133 -8.21 5.50 -0.51
N THR A 134 -7.05 6.15 -0.51
CA THR A 134 -5.90 5.69 0.29
C THR A 134 -6.16 5.79 1.79
N ALA A 135 -6.77 6.89 2.25
CA ALA A 135 -7.11 7.09 3.65
C ALA A 135 -8.14 6.05 4.12
N ARG A 136 -9.18 5.78 3.34
CA ARG A 136 -10.17 4.71 3.64
C ARG A 136 -9.51 3.33 3.72
N ALA A 137 -8.62 3.01 2.79
CA ALA A 137 -7.87 1.77 2.84
C ALA A 137 -6.96 1.69 4.07
N ALA A 138 -6.33 2.79 4.48
CA ALA A 138 -5.53 2.86 5.69
C ALA A 138 -6.37 2.60 6.95
N THR A 139 -7.56 3.23 7.03
CA THR A 139 -8.52 3.01 8.13
C THR A 139 -9.00 1.56 8.18
N GLU A 140 -9.38 0.97 7.05
CA GLU A 140 -9.77 -0.45 6.98
C GLU A 140 -8.63 -1.39 7.36
N ALA A 141 -7.40 -1.05 6.99
CA ALA A 141 -6.21 -1.82 7.34
C ALA A 141 -5.71 -1.56 8.78
N GLN A 142 -6.36 -0.64 9.51
CA GLN A 142 -5.97 -0.16 10.84
C GLN A 142 -4.51 0.34 10.90
N CYS A 143 -4.08 1.01 9.81
CA CYS A 143 -2.75 1.59 9.64
C CYS A 143 -2.85 3.13 9.69
N ILE A 144 -1.84 3.80 10.26
CA ILE A 144 -1.74 5.27 10.19
C ILE A 144 -1.49 5.69 8.74
N PHE A 145 -2.27 6.67 8.29
CA PHE A 145 -1.91 7.53 7.16
C PHE A 145 -1.17 8.75 7.72
N THR A 146 0.11 8.90 7.40
CA THR A 146 0.85 10.11 7.74
C THR A 146 0.54 11.22 6.73
N TYR A 147 0.38 12.45 7.21
CA TYR A 147 0.03 13.62 6.41
C TYR A 147 1.28 14.34 5.89
N ASN A 148 1.15 15.08 4.79
CA ASN A 148 2.23 15.87 4.21
C ASN A 148 2.46 17.17 5.03
N TRP A 149 3.67 17.32 5.58
CA TRP A 149 4.08 18.46 6.41
C TRP A 149 4.33 19.75 5.62
N THR A 150 4.47 19.71 4.29
CA THR A 150 4.74 20.89 3.45
C THR A 150 3.60 21.94 3.43
N PHE A 151 2.49 21.74 4.15
CA PHE A 151 1.34 22.67 4.23
C PHE A 151 0.78 22.91 5.65
N SER A 152 1.52 22.67 6.74
CA SER A 152 1.01 22.86 8.12
C SER A 152 1.93 23.75 8.99
N ASN A 153 1.33 24.66 9.77
CA ASN A 153 2.01 25.64 10.64
C ASN A 153 2.07 25.19 12.13
N MET A 154 2.68 24.05 12.47
CA MET A 154 2.79 23.57 13.87
C MET A 154 4.27 23.34 14.31
N PRO A 155 4.66 23.72 15.55
CA PRO A 155 6.05 23.64 16.03
C PRO A 155 6.49 22.23 16.47
N GLU A 156 7.80 21.97 16.38
CA GLU A 156 8.49 20.65 16.48
C GLU A 156 8.56 19.99 17.87
N GLU A 157 8.25 20.71 18.95
CA GLU A 157 8.73 20.37 20.30
C GLU A 157 8.01 19.19 21.02
N GLU A 158 7.02 18.54 20.40
CA GLU A 158 6.32 17.37 20.98
C GLU A 158 6.61 16.02 20.30
N VAL A 159 7.43 15.97 19.24
CA VAL A 159 7.45 14.79 18.34
C VAL A 159 8.38 13.63 18.77
N LEU A 160 9.32 13.79 19.70
CA LEU A 160 10.45 12.85 19.79
C LEU A 160 10.74 12.30 21.20
N GLN A 161 10.02 11.24 21.57
CA GLN A 161 10.61 10.15 22.37
C GLN A 161 10.87 8.96 21.43
N THR A 162 12.14 8.62 21.30
CA THR A 162 12.80 8.03 20.13
C THR A 162 12.17 6.73 19.59
N LEU A 163 11.47 6.83 18.45
CA LEU A 163 11.08 5.70 17.60
C LEU A 163 11.73 5.86 16.23
N VAL A 164 12.43 4.82 15.76
CA VAL A 164 13.05 4.79 14.42
C VAL A 164 12.05 4.25 13.42
N PHE A 165 11.78 4.99 12.36
CA PHE A 165 10.95 4.54 11.24
C PHE A 165 11.80 4.42 9.99
N VAL A 166 11.43 3.50 9.10
CA VAL A 166 12.08 3.35 7.79
C VAL A 166 11.04 3.52 6.70
N ASP A 167 11.21 4.57 5.91
CA ASP A 167 10.62 4.65 4.58
C ASP A 167 11.70 4.31 3.56
N THR A 168 11.30 4.13 2.30
CA THR A 168 12.21 3.86 1.17
C THR A 168 12.54 2.38 0.91
N GLY A 169 12.28 1.97 -0.33
CA GLY A 169 12.80 0.72 -0.87
C GLY A 169 12.04 -0.55 -0.51
N ILE A 170 11.14 -0.58 0.48
CA ILE A 170 10.39 -1.78 0.89
C ILE A 170 9.48 -2.31 -0.23
N ARG A 171 9.64 -3.59 -0.61
CA ARG A 171 8.91 -4.26 -1.72
C ARG A 171 8.42 -5.68 -1.40
N SER A 172 8.69 -6.19 -0.21
CA SER A 172 8.24 -7.52 0.23
C SER A 172 8.13 -7.59 1.76
N GLY A 173 7.45 -8.61 2.28
CA GLY A 173 7.46 -8.94 3.71
C GLY A 173 8.86 -9.11 4.28
N THR A 174 9.79 -9.70 3.49
CA THR A 174 11.18 -9.90 3.91
C THR A 174 11.90 -8.58 4.13
N ASP A 175 11.61 -7.55 3.33
CA ASP A 175 12.16 -6.21 3.53
C ASP A 175 11.62 -5.59 4.83
N VAL A 176 10.32 -5.78 5.12
CA VAL A 176 9.71 -5.33 6.37
C VAL A 176 10.41 -6.00 7.55
N LEU A 177 10.53 -7.32 7.53
CA LEU A 177 11.16 -8.09 8.60
C LEU A 177 12.62 -7.65 8.83
N LYS A 178 13.39 -7.44 7.76
CA LYS A 178 14.76 -6.93 7.84
C LYS A 178 14.83 -5.53 8.46
N ALA A 179 13.94 -4.62 8.05
CA ALA A 179 13.90 -3.28 8.59
C ALA A 179 13.59 -3.28 10.10
N LEU A 180 12.61 -4.08 10.52
CA LEU A 180 12.28 -4.28 11.93
C LEU A 180 13.47 -4.86 12.71
N ALA A 181 14.14 -5.87 12.15
CA ALA A 181 15.32 -6.48 12.76
C ALA A 181 16.50 -5.51 12.93
N LEU A 182 16.63 -4.52 12.05
CA LEU A 182 17.64 -3.47 12.17
C LEU A 182 17.32 -2.43 13.26
N GLY A 183 16.09 -2.44 13.79
CA GLY A 183 15.63 -1.55 14.86
C GLY A 183 14.53 -0.58 14.45
N ALA A 184 13.95 -0.71 13.24
CA ALA A 184 12.76 0.06 12.89
C ALA A 184 11.57 -0.39 13.76
N ARG A 185 10.79 0.56 14.28
CA ARG A 185 9.53 0.25 14.97
C ARG A 185 8.39 -0.04 14.00
N ALA A 186 8.41 0.64 12.85
CA ALA A 186 7.48 0.45 11.77
C ALA A 186 8.10 0.88 10.43
N VAL A 187 7.51 0.43 9.35
CA VAL A 187 7.94 0.74 7.98
C VAL A 187 6.84 1.47 7.22
N PHE A 188 7.25 2.36 6.32
CA PHE A 188 6.35 3.13 5.48
C PHE A 188 6.40 2.66 4.02
N ILE A 189 5.23 2.39 3.44
CA ILE A 189 5.08 1.91 2.06
C ILE A 189 4.59 3.05 1.16
N GLY A 190 5.42 3.46 0.20
CA GLY A 190 5.09 4.53 -0.76
C GLY A 190 4.58 4.00 -2.10
N ARG A 191 5.46 3.98 -3.13
CA ARG A 191 5.12 3.63 -4.52
C ARG A 191 4.18 2.42 -4.72
N PRO A 192 4.36 1.27 -4.01
CA PRO A 192 3.43 0.16 -4.17
C PRO A 192 1.98 0.50 -3.81
N ILE A 193 1.74 1.40 -2.84
CA ILE A 193 0.39 1.90 -2.51
C ILE A 193 -0.19 2.68 -3.69
N LEU A 194 0.61 3.53 -4.33
CA LEU A 194 0.18 4.30 -5.51
C LEU A 194 -0.12 3.39 -6.70
N TYR A 195 0.66 2.33 -6.89
CA TYR A 195 0.41 1.33 -7.93
C TYR A 195 -0.87 0.54 -7.64
N GLY A 196 -1.07 0.09 -6.40
CA GLY A 196 -2.33 -0.53 -5.96
C GLY A 196 -3.53 0.39 -6.19
N LEU A 197 -3.41 1.66 -5.82
CA LEU A 197 -4.44 2.68 -6.03
C LEU A 197 -4.79 2.84 -7.52
N ALA A 198 -3.78 2.84 -8.39
CA ALA A 198 -3.98 2.97 -9.83
C ALA A 198 -4.63 1.74 -10.48
N SER A 199 -4.28 0.57 -9.98
CA SER A 199 -4.78 -0.71 -10.49
C SER A 199 -6.22 -0.98 -10.05
N GLY A 200 -6.58 -0.64 -8.81
CA GLY A 200 -7.84 -1.09 -8.20
C GLY A 200 -8.49 -0.12 -7.23
N GLY A 201 -8.09 1.16 -7.22
CA GLY A 201 -8.59 2.13 -6.25
C GLY A 201 -8.32 1.70 -4.81
N GLN A 202 -9.27 1.92 -3.92
CA GLN A 202 -9.19 1.52 -2.52
C GLN A 202 -8.93 0.00 -2.36
N ASP A 203 -9.59 -0.83 -3.16
CA ASP A 203 -9.43 -2.29 -3.07
C ASP A 203 -8.03 -2.75 -3.46
N GLY A 204 -7.42 -2.09 -4.45
CA GLY A 204 -6.03 -2.34 -4.85
C GLY A 204 -5.04 -1.96 -3.76
N VAL A 205 -5.25 -0.84 -3.06
CA VAL A 205 -4.44 -0.45 -1.89
C VAL A 205 -4.56 -1.48 -0.78
N ARG A 206 -5.79 -1.91 -0.45
CA ARG A 206 -6.02 -2.95 0.56
C ARG A 206 -5.29 -4.24 0.21
N ARG A 207 -5.37 -4.67 -1.06
CA ARG A 207 -4.71 -5.88 -1.55
C ARG A 207 -3.19 -5.80 -1.41
N VAL A 208 -2.59 -4.64 -1.69
CA VAL A 208 -1.16 -4.39 -1.49
C VAL A 208 -0.77 -4.59 -0.02
N LEU A 209 -1.54 -4.01 0.91
CA LEU A 209 -1.31 -4.16 2.35
C LEU A 209 -1.49 -5.61 2.80
N ASP A 210 -2.50 -6.31 2.30
CA ASP A 210 -2.76 -7.71 2.63
C ASP A 210 -1.62 -8.63 2.19
N ILE A 211 -1.06 -8.40 0.99
CA ILE A 211 0.09 -9.17 0.49
C ILE A 211 1.28 -8.98 1.43
N LEU A 212 1.63 -7.73 1.75
CA LEU A 212 2.74 -7.43 2.64
C LEU A 212 2.55 -8.02 4.04
N LYS A 213 1.35 -7.92 4.62
CA LYS A 213 1.03 -8.52 5.91
C LYS A 213 1.18 -10.04 5.89
N ARG A 214 0.69 -10.70 4.84
CA ARG A 214 0.81 -12.17 4.68
C ARG A 214 2.25 -12.60 4.51
N GLU A 215 3.01 -11.93 3.65
CA GLU A 215 4.43 -12.20 3.47
C GLU A 215 5.19 -12.04 4.80
N LEU A 216 4.94 -10.96 5.54
CA LEU A 216 5.55 -10.76 6.86
C LEU A 216 5.23 -11.91 7.84
N VAL A 217 3.97 -12.38 7.89
CA VAL A 217 3.59 -13.53 8.73
C VAL A 217 4.36 -14.78 8.30
N TYR A 218 4.45 -15.07 7.01
CA TYR A 218 5.20 -16.22 6.51
C TYR A 218 6.69 -16.11 6.84
N ASP A 219 7.28 -14.92 6.68
CA ASP A 219 8.70 -14.69 6.95
C ASP A 219 9.01 -14.79 8.45
N MET A 220 8.13 -14.27 9.31
CA MET A 220 8.21 -14.46 10.76
C MET A 220 8.10 -15.94 11.14
N ALA A 221 7.16 -16.68 10.53
CA ALA A 221 7.01 -18.12 10.74
C ALA A 221 8.30 -18.87 10.38
N CYS A 222 8.92 -18.54 9.24
CA CYS A 222 10.19 -19.13 8.80
C CYS A 222 11.35 -18.82 9.76
N CYS A 223 11.25 -17.73 10.52
CA CYS A 223 12.23 -17.36 11.54
C CYS A 223 11.89 -17.88 12.94
N GLY A 224 10.77 -18.59 13.10
CA GLY A 224 10.30 -19.04 14.41
C GLY A 224 9.84 -17.90 15.32
N LEU A 225 9.31 -16.82 14.76
CA LEU A 225 8.86 -15.63 15.47
C LEU A 225 7.34 -15.57 15.52
N THR A 226 6.78 -15.29 16.70
CA THR A 226 5.33 -15.21 16.93
C THR A 226 4.85 -13.80 17.29
N SER A 227 5.76 -12.86 17.55
CA SER A 227 5.45 -11.46 17.86
C SER A 227 6.49 -10.51 17.27
N ILE A 228 6.05 -9.29 16.95
CA ILE A 228 6.92 -8.21 16.47
C ILE A 228 8.03 -7.89 17.47
N ASP A 229 7.76 -7.97 18.78
CA ASP A 229 8.75 -7.62 19.81
C ASP A 229 9.88 -8.65 19.94
N GLN A 230 9.75 -9.84 19.32
CA GLN A 230 10.83 -10.84 19.24
C GLN A 230 11.83 -10.54 18.10
N ILE A 231 11.47 -9.65 17.17
CA ILE A 231 12.30 -9.33 16.01
C ILE A 231 13.52 -8.52 16.46
N ASN A 232 14.71 -9.05 16.20
CA ASN A 232 15.98 -8.39 16.51
C ASN A 232 17.06 -8.77 15.48
N LYS A 233 18.28 -8.26 15.64
CA LYS A 233 19.38 -8.48 14.68
C LYS A 233 19.83 -9.93 14.56
N ASP A 234 19.49 -10.82 15.49
CA ASP A 234 19.92 -12.23 15.48
C ASP A 234 19.26 -13.06 14.38
N ILE A 235 18.17 -12.55 13.79
CA ILE A 235 17.56 -13.16 12.60
C ILE A 235 18.24 -12.72 11.30
N LEU A 236 19.21 -11.81 11.37
CA LEU A 236 19.94 -11.33 10.20
C LEU A 236 21.27 -12.04 10.07
N TYR A 237 21.57 -12.48 8.86
CA TYR A 237 22.90 -12.91 8.47
C TYR A 237 23.52 -11.87 7.55
N LYS A 238 24.69 -11.36 7.96
CA LYS A 238 25.55 -10.51 7.16
C LYS A 238 26.74 -11.36 6.69
N HIS A 239 27.00 -11.31 5.39
CA HIS A 239 28.21 -11.87 4.79
C HIS A 239 29.28 -10.78 4.67
#